data_AF-A0A948CV32-F1
#
_entry.id   AF-A0A948CV32-F1
#
_cell.length_a   1.000
_cell.length_b   1.000
_cell.length_c   1.000
_cell.angle_alpha   90.00
_cell.angle_beta   90.00
_cell.angle_gamma   90.00
#
_symmetry.space_group_name_H-M   'P 1'
#
loop_
_entity.id
_entity.type
_entity.pdbx_description
1 polymer ?
#
loop_
_entity_poly.entity_id
_entity_poly.type
_entity_poly.pdbx_seq_one_letter_code
_entity_poly.pdbx_strand_id
1 'polypeptide(L)'
;MIVDLLRNDLGRISEVDSVRATELYSIEKYKTLFQMTSTVRARLKSELSLYGLFKSIFPSGSVTGAPKIRTMGIIRQLEREERGVYTGAIGFFKPNRDAVFNVAIRTLILEGKSGQMGIGSGIVYDSKPLKEHKECRLKAMFFELLGKRSLQVSSGRGKEKYELIETMKWSKKTGFSLLAYHLDRLRASAEYFNFSFNEKEIKAKLCRINKRLNKQFSYRLRLLLNREGRINLGYQRIKEIQEGFIPEISFSRQRMHSKNVFLYHKTTNRAIYEKQYNMARKNGLWDVIFENEKGEVTEGAISNIFIRKGRMYYTPPVRCGLLSGVYRQYFIKKNSRLVKEKVLRRKDLIKAEAIFLTNAIRGMMRVRLRP
;
A
#
# COMPACT_ATOMS: atom_id res chain seq x y z
N MET A 1 -26.35 -14.86 4.87
CA MET A 1 -26.77 -14.66 6.28
C MET A 1 -26.97 -13.20 6.65
N ILE A 2 -25.95 -12.33 6.80
CA ILE A 2 -26.18 -10.93 7.24
C ILE A 2 -26.98 -10.11 6.22
N VAL A 3 -26.69 -10.28 4.93
CA VAL A 3 -27.47 -9.64 3.84
C VAL A 3 -28.94 -10.02 3.95
N ASP A 4 -29.24 -11.31 4.14
CA ASP A 4 -30.61 -11.80 4.24
C ASP A 4 -31.33 -11.28 5.48
N LEU A 5 -30.61 -11.14 6.59
CA LEU A 5 -31.16 -10.59 7.81
C LEU A 5 -31.50 -9.10 7.65
N LEU A 6 -30.65 -8.32 6.96
CA LEU A 6 -30.99 -6.93 6.60
C LEU A 6 -32.12 -6.83 5.57
N ARG A 7 -32.20 -7.76 4.61
CA ARG A 7 -33.35 -7.84 3.68
C ARG A 7 -34.65 -8.09 4.42
N ASN A 8 -34.64 -8.99 5.40
CA ASN A 8 -35.79 -9.26 6.27
C ASN A 8 -36.19 -8.03 7.10
N ASP A 9 -35.20 -7.37 7.73
CA ASP A 9 -35.46 -6.18 8.56
C ASP A 9 -36.00 -5.00 7.73
N LEU A 10 -35.49 -4.80 6.51
CA LEU A 10 -36.02 -3.81 5.58
C LEU A 10 -37.38 -4.21 5.01
N GLY A 11 -37.61 -5.50 4.71
CA GLY A 11 -38.86 -5.99 4.12
C GLY A 11 -40.10 -5.70 4.96
N ARG A 12 -39.97 -5.64 6.29
CA ARG A 12 -41.08 -5.31 7.21
C ARG A 12 -41.64 -3.90 6.98
N ILE A 13 -40.77 -2.96 6.60
CA ILE A 13 -41.07 -1.53 6.49
C ILE A 13 -41.04 -1.01 5.05
N SER A 14 -40.84 -1.89 4.08
CA SER A 14 -40.73 -1.55 2.65
C SER A 14 -41.97 -1.99 1.87
N GLU A 15 -42.19 -1.37 0.72
CA GLU A 15 -43.17 -1.83 -0.26
C GLU A 15 -42.84 -3.25 -0.73
N VAL A 16 -43.89 -4.00 -1.10
CA VAL A 16 -43.77 -5.35 -1.63
C VAL A 16 -42.86 -5.34 -2.87
N ASP A 17 -42.00 -6.36 -2.99
CA ASP A 17 -41.04 -6.54 -4.09
C ASP A 17 -40.02 -5.41 -4.34
N SER A 18 -39.88 -4.48 -3.39
CA SER A 18 -38.92 -3.38 -3.50
C SER A 18 -37.51 -3.69 -2.97
N VAL A 19 -37.37 -4.72 -2.11
CA VAL A 19 -36.09 -5.03 -1.44
C VAL A 19 -35.14 -5.77 -2.38
N ARG A 20 -33.98 -5.17 -2.68
CA ARG A 20 -32.97 -5.73 -3.59
C ARG A 20 -31.57 -5.62 -3.02
N ALA A 21 -30.74 -6.65 -3.25
CA ALA A 21 -29.30 -6.57 -3.01
C ALA A 21 -28.59 -6.25 -4.33
N THR A 22 -27.83 -5.15 -4.38
CA THR A 22 -27.28 -4.62 -5.66
C THR A 22 -25.78 -4.82 -5.81
N GLU A 23 -25.04 -4.86 -4.70
CA GLU A 23 -23.59 -5.02 -4.69
C GLU A 23 -23.26 -6.04 -3.61
N LEU A 24 -22.95 -7.27 -3.97
CA LEU A 24 -22.66 -8.33 -3.01
C LEU A 24 -21.15 -8.55 -2.93
N TYR A 25 -20.65 -8.64 -1.70
CA TYR A 25 -19.27 -9.02 -1.37
C TYR A 25 -18.17 -8.14 -1.96
N SER A 26 -18.44 -6.84 -2.11
CA SER A 26 -17.43 -5.83 -2.45
C SER A 26 -16.33 -5.79 -1.39
N ILE A 27 -15.06 -5.68 -1.80
CA ILE A 27 -13.92 -5.60 -0.88
C ILE A 27 -13.38 -4.17 -0.84
N GLU A 28 -13.45 -3.56 0.33
CA GLU A 28 -12.92 -2.24 0.62
C GLU A 28 -11.61 -2.35 1.41
N LYS A 29 -10.61 -1.57 1.02
CA LYS A 29 -9.33 -1.52 1.73
C LYS A 29 -9.32 -0.36 2.71
N TYR A 30 -9.16 -0.67 3.99
CA TYR A 30 -8.90 0.28 5.06
C TYR A 30 -7.42 0.23 5.47
N LYS A 31 -6.98 1.19 6.30
CA LYS A 31 -5.58 1.32 6.71
C LYS A 31 -5.01 0.07 7.40
N THR A 32 -5.83 -0.64 8.17
CA THR A 32 -5.40 -1.80 8.98
C THR A 32 -6.01 -3.13 8.54
N LEU A 33 -7.02 -3.12 7.67
CA LEU A 33 -7.77 -4.32 7.28
C LEU A 33 -8.45 -4.16 5.92
N PHE A 34 -8.87 -5.28 5.34
CA PHE A 34 -9.85 -5.31 4.26
C PHE A 34 -11.22 -5.61 4.85
N GLN A 35 -12.24 -4.91 4.39
CA GLN A 35 -13.63 -5.06 4.82
C GLN A 35 -14.46 -5.53 3.64
N MET A 36 -15.22 -6.60 3.83
CA MET A 36 -16.24 -7.00 2.88
C MET A 36 -17.53 -6.21 3.15
N THR A 37 -18.12 -5.64 2.12
CA THR A 37 -19.36 -4.84 2.18
C THR A 37 -20.40 -5.39 1.20
N SER A 38 -21.67 -5.14 1.49
CA SER A 38 -22.78 -5.49 0.61
C SER A 38 -23.91 -4.47 0.74
N THR A 39 -24.56 -4.15 -0.37
CA THR A 39 -25.57 -3.10 -0.47
C THR A 39 -26.96 -3.70 -0.62
N VAL A 40 -27.87 -3.35 0.29
CA VAL A 40 -29.31 -3.67 0.23
C VAL A 40 -30.10 -2.37 0.13
N ARG A 41 -31.06 -2.30 -0.80
CA ARG A 41 -31.91 -1.14 -1.08
C ARG A 41 -33.38 -1.55 -1.05
N ALA A 42 -34.26 -0.64 -0.67
CA ALA A 42 -35.70 -0.85 -0.68
C ALA A 42 -36.46 0.49 -0.80
N ARG A 43 -37.75 0.43 -1.14
CA ARG A 43 -38.64 1.59 -1.12
C ARG A 43 -39.50 1.53 0.14
N LEU A 44 -39.45 2.56 0.99
CA LEU A 44 -40.19 2.60 2.25
C LEU A 44 -41.69 2.81 2.00
N LYS A 45 -42.53 2.27 2.89
CA LYS A 45 -43.97 2.55 2.90
C LYS A 45 -44.26 4.04 3.20
N SER A 46 -45.34 4.58 2.66
CA SER A 46 -45.71 6.01 2.70
C SER A 46 -45.92 6.59 4.12
N GLU A 47 -46.26 5.76 5.11
CA GLU A 47 -46.62 6.19 6.47
C GLU A 47 -45.63 5.74 7.56
N LEU A 48 -44.34 5.57 7.22
CA LEU A 48 -43.35 5.09 8.18
C LEU A 48 -42.83 6.23 9.08
N SER A 49 -43.07 6.12 10.38
CA SER A 49 -42.44 7.01 11.37
C SER A 49 -40.94 6.73 11.52
N LEU A 50 -40.15 7.74 11.92
CA LEU A 50 -38.74 7.55 12.24
C LEU A 50 -38.52 6.47 13.31
N TYR A 51 -39.38 6.42 14.33
CA TYR A 51 -39.35 5.36 15.34
C TYR A 51 -39.54 3.97 14.71
N GLY A 52 -40.51 3.83 13.80
CA GLY A 52 -40.77 2.58 13.07
C GLY A 52 -39.56 2.13 12.23
N LEU A 53 -38.89 3.08 11.57
CA LEU A 53 -37.66 2.83 10.84
C LEU A 53 -36.56 2.26 11.74
N PHE A 54 -36.22 2.97 12.83
CA PHE A 54 -35.16 2.55 13.75
C PHE A 54 -35.50 1.25 14.48
N LYS A 55 -36.74 1.06 14.92
CA LYS A 55 -37.20 -0.17 15.58
C LYS A 55 -37.05 -1.39 14.68
N SER A 56 -37.19 -1.24 13.36
CA SER A 56 -37.02 -2.36 12.43
C SER A 56 -35.56 -2.68 12.17
N ILE A 57 -34.73 -1.67 11.88
CA ILE A 57 -33.36 -1.88 11.39
C ILE A 57 -32.29 -1.90 12.51
N PHE A 58 -32.60 -1.43 13.73
CA PHE A 58 -31.69 -1.47 14.89
C PHE A 58 -32.21 -2.36 16.03
N PRO A 59 -31.32 -2.99 16.82
CA PRO A 59 -29.87 -3.09 16.58
C PRO A 59 -29.57 -3.83 15.27
N SER A 60 -28.48 -3.43 14.62
CA SER A 60 -28.17 -3.91 13.27
C SER A 60 -28.04 -5.42 13.22
N GLY A 61 -28.47 -6.00 12.10
CA GLY A 61 -28.35 -7.42 11.84
C GLY A 61 -26.92 -7.95 11.92
N SER A 62 -25.94 -7.15 11.51
CA SER A 62 -24.52 -7.49 11.58
C SER A 62 -23.95 -7.57 13.00
N VAL A 63 -24.68 -7.05 13.98
CA VAL A 63 -24.29 -7.04 15.40
C VAL A 63 -25.02 -8.13 16.19
N THR A 64 -26.29 -8.35 15.84
CA THR A 64 -27.17 -9.23 16.61
C THR A 64 -27.01 -10.68 16.21
N GLY A 65 -26.75 -11.00 14.94
CA GLY A 65 -26.73 -12.37 14.46
C GLY A 65 -28.13 -12.93 14.16
N ALA A 66 -28.17 -14.20 13.74
CA ALA A 66 -29.39 -14.88 13.31
C ALA A 66 -29.58 -16.17 14.12
N PRO A 67 -30.80 -16.46 14.65
CA PRO A 67 -32.02 -15.63 14.66
C PRO A 67 -31.93 -14.42 15.61
N LYS A 68 -32.35 -13.24 15.16
CA LYS A 68 -32.16 -11.95 15.87
C LYS A 68 -32.67 -11.96 17.31
N ILE A 69 -33.94 -12.35 17.52
CA ILE A 69 -34.60 -12.32 18.84
C ILE A 69 -33.89 -13.23 19.83
N ARG A 70 -33.61 -14.49 19.44
CA ARG A 70 -32.94 -15.46 20.32
C ARG A 70 -31.51 -15.01 20.65
N THR A 71 -30.78 -14.52 19.65
CA THR A 71 -29.39 -14.09 19.85
C THR A 71 -29.30 -12.86 20.74
N MET A 72 -30.21 -11.89 20.60
CA MET A 72 -30.30 -10.76 21.54
C MET A 72 -30.58 -11.20 22.99
N GLY A 73 -31.40 -12.23 23.19
CA GLY A 73 -31.62 -12.82 24.51
C GLY A 73 -30.35 -13.43 25.11
N ILE A 74 -29.56 -14.14 24.32
CA ILE A 74 -28.26 -14.70 24.74
C ILE A 74 -27.26 -13.60 25.04
N ILE A 75 -27.16 -12.57 24.19
CA ILE A 75 -26.28 -11.41 24.40
C ILE A 75 -26.61 -10.76 25.75
N ARG A 76 -27.89 -10.54 26.03
CA ARG A 76 -28.34 -9.95 27.31
C ARG A 76 -28.01 -10.82 28.53
N GLN A 77 -27.95 -12.15 28.37
CA GLN A 77 -27.55 -13.06 29.45
C GLN A 77 -26.03 -13.09 29.68
N LEU A 78 -25.24 -12.91 28.62
CA LEU A 78 -23.78 -13.02 28.67
C LEU A 78 -23.08 -11.69 29.02
N GLU A 79 -23.61 -10.57 28.55
CA GLU A 79 -23.00 -9.26 28.76
C GLU A 79 -23.34 -8.70 30.14
N ARG A 80 -22.33 -8.15 30.80
CA ARG A 80 -22.43 -7.61 32.17
C ARG A 80 -22.84 -6.14 32.22
N GLU A 81 -22.87 -5.48 31.07
CA GLU A 81 -23.13 -4.06 30.93
C GLU A 81 -23.94 -3.79 29.67
N GLU A 82 -24.67 -2.67 29.67
CA GLU A 82 -25.32 -2.20 28.45
C GLU A 82 -24.28 -1.63 27.48
N ARG A 83 -24.49 -1.84 26.18
CA ARG A 83 -23.56 -1.36 25.15
C ARG A 83 -23.62 0.16 24.93
N GLY A 84 -24.63 0.86 25.46
CA GLY A 84 -24.81 2.30 25.25
C GLY A 84 -24.82 2.67 23.77
N VAL A 85 -23.96 3.62 23.37
CA VAL A 85 -23.82 4.04 21.96
C VAL A 85 -23.22 2.91 21.10
N TYR A 86 -22.40 2.01 21.67
CA TYR A 86 -21.80 0.93 20.90
C TYR A 86 -22.88 0.02 20.31
N THR A 87 -22.80 -0.19 19.00
CA THR A 87 -23.79 -0.91 18.18
C THR A 87 -25.15 -0.25 18.00
N GLY A 88 -25.32 0.97 18.52
CA GLY A 88 -26.43 1.87 18.23
C GLY A 88 -26.27 2.57 16.87
N ALA A 89 -27.01 3.68 16.68
CA ALA A 89 -26.96 4.48 15.46
C ALA A 89 -26.28 5.83 15.69
N ILE A 90 -25.37 6.21 14.78
CA ILE A 90 -24.79 7.57 14.69
C ILE A 90 -25.05 8.09 13.29
N GLY A 91 -25.53 9.32 13.17
CA GLY A 91 -25.83 9.89 11.87
C GLY A 91 -26.38 11.30 11.93
N PHE A 92 -26.94 11.75 10.81
CA PHE A 92 -27.52 13.07 10.68
C PHE A 92 -28.66 13.08 9.65
N PHE A 93 -29.49 14.10 9.76
CA PHE A 93 -30.50 14.47 8.78
C PHE A 93 -30.02 15.68 7.99
N LYS A 94 -30.37 15.73 6.70
CA LYS A 94 -30.17 16.89 5.83
C LYS A 94 -31.49 17.63 5.64
N PRO A 95 -31.45 18.94 5.32
CA PRO A 95 -32.66 19.73 5.06
C PRO A 95 -33.55 19.18 3.93
N ASN A 96 -32.97 18.46 2.96
CA ASN A 96 -33.69 17.85 1.83
C ASN A 96 -34.34 16.49 2.17
N ARG A 97 -34.54 16.19 3.47
CA ARG A 97 -35.09 14.91 3.97
C ARG A 97 -34.24 13.67 3.68
N ASP A 98 -32.99 13.84 3.26
CA ASP A 98 -32.02 12.75 3.27
C ASP A 98 -31.53 12.51 4.70
N ALA A 99 -31.23 11.26 5.02
CA ALA A 99 -30.58 10.92 6.27
C ALA A 99 -29.50 9.86 6.04
N VAL A 100 -28.41 9.95 6.80
CA VAL A 100 -27.33 8.96 6.77
C VAL A 100 -27.04 8.54 8.19
N PHE A 101 -27.13 7.23 8.42
CA PHE A 101 -26.80 6.61 9.70
C PHE A 101 -25.80 5.49 9.51
N ASN A 102 -24.95 5.31 10.49
CA ASN A 102 -24.02 4.22 10.61
C ASN A 102 -24.25 3.49 11.93
N VAL A 103 -23.91 2.21 11.95
CA VAL A 103 -23.81 1.46 13.20
C VAL A 103 -22.57 1.95 13.93
N ALA A 104 -22.74 2.39 15.17
CA ALA A 104 -21.65 2.89 15.98
C ALA A 104 -20.73 1.75 16.44
N ILE A 105 -19.82 1.34 15.57
CA ILE A 105 -18.78 0.35 15.83
C ILE A 105 -17.41 1.02 15.79
N ARG A 106 -16.49 0.62 16.68
CA ARG A 106 -15.17 1.25 16.80
C ARG A 106 -15.27 2.77 17.04
N THR A 107 -16.32 3.20 17.73
CA THR A 107 -16.55 4.59 18.14
C THR A 107 -15.99 4.78 19.54
N LEU A 108 -15.18 5.81 19.74
CA LEU A 108 -14.62 6.18 21.03
C LEU A 108 -15.57 7.16 21.72
N ILE A 109 -16.05 6.80 22.92
CA ILE A 109 -16.80 7.67 23.82
C ILE A 109 -15.79 8.21 24.83
N LEU A 110 -15.72 9.53 24.98
CA LEU A 110 -14.77 10.20 25.86
C LEU A 110 -15.50 10.92 26.98
N GLU A 111 -15.04 10.72 28.21
CA GLU A 111 -15.53 11.40 29.41
C GLU A 111 -14.33 11.98 30.16
N GLY A 112 -14.09 13.28 29.98
CA GLY A 112 -12.91 13.94 30.54
C GLY A 112 -11.60 13.32 30.03
N LYS A 113 -10.88 12.62 30.92
CA LYS A 113 -9.60 11.94 30.62
C LYS A 113 -9.72 10.43 30.38
N SER A 114 -10.91 9.86 30.58
CA SER A 114 -11.19 8.45 30.29
C SER A 114 -11.94 8.32 28.97
N GLY A 115 -11.91 7.11 28.40
CA GLY A 115 -12.69 6.80 27.23
C GLY A 115 -12.88 5.30 27.06
N GLN A 116 -13.99 4.94 26.42
CA GLN A 116 -14.37 3.55 26.13
C GLN A 116 -14.65 3.39 24.63
N MET A 117 -14.28 2.24 24.08
CA MET A 117 -14.56 1.89 22.69
C MET A 117 -14.93 0.42 22.61
N GLY A 118 -16.16 0.14 22.17
CA GLY A 118 -16.60 -1.23 21.89
C GLY A 118 -15.94 -1.79 20.63
N ILE A 119 -15.45 -3.03 20.73
CA ILE A 119 -14.82 -3.78 19.65
C ILE A 119 -15.37 -5.21 19.66
N GLY A 120 -15.70 -5.74 18.48
CA GLY A 120 -16.22 -7.09 18.35
C GLY A 120 -15.86 -7.77 17.03
N SER A 121 -16.16 -9.06 16.98
CA SER A 121 -16.07 -9.91 15.79
C SER A 121 -17.40 -10.63 15.54
N GLY A 122 -17.53 -11.22 14.37
CA GLY A 122 -18.72 -12.01 14.01
C GLY A 122 -18.56 -13.43 14.53
N ILE A 123 -19.11 -13.71 15.71
CA ILE A 123 -19.04 -15.05 16.30
C ILE A 123 -20.05 -15.97 15.62
N VAL A 124 -19.55 -17.09 15.10
CA VAL A 124 -20.32 -18.21 14.56
C VAL A 124 -19.96 -19.49 15.29
N TYR A 125 -20.70 -20.58 15.03
CA TYR A 125 -20.55 -21.84 15.77
C TYR A 125 -19.12 -22.42 15.73
N ASP A 126 -18.41 -22.27 14.61
CA ASP A 126 -17.05 -22.75 14.40
C ASP A 126 -15.96 -21.70 14.70
N SER A 127 -16.34 -20.55 15.27
CA SER A 127 -15.41 -19.52 15.70
C SER A 127 -14.43 -20.05 16.75
N LYS A 128 -13.15 -19.70 16.61
CA LYS A 128 -12.11 -20.06 17.57
C LYS A 128 -11.80 -18.86 18.47
N PRO A 129 -11.97 -18.93 19.80
CA PRO A 129 -11.84 -17.76 20.69
C PRO A 129 -10.57 -16.94 20.48
N LEU A 130 -9.41 -17.60 20.34
CA LEU A 130 -8.13 -16.92 20.11
C LEU A 130 -8.02 -16.23 18.75
N LYS A 131 -8.71 -16.72 17.71
CA LYS A 131 -8.75 -16.06 16.39
C LYS A 131 -9.64 -14.83 16.43
N GLU A 132 -10.81 -14.96 17.07
CA GLU A 132 -11.76 -13.85 17.23
C GLU A 132 -11.14 -12.70 18.03
N HIS A 133 -10.44 -13.01 19.12
CA HIS A 133 -9.72 -11.99 19.88
C HIS A 133 -8.62 -11.30 19.06
N LYS A 134 -7.89 -12.04 18.21
CA LYS A 134 -6.89 -11.46 17.30
C LYS A 134 -7.54 -10.54 16.26
N GLU A 135 -8.71 -10.90 15.75
CA GLU A 135 -9.49 -10.05 14.85
C GLU A 135 -9.95 -8.76 15.54
N CYS A 136 -10.49 -8.86 16.77
CA CYS A 136 -10.84 -7.69 17.58
C CYS A 136 -9.64 -6.74 17.74
N ARG A 137 -8.46 -7.27 18.09
CA ARG A 137 -7.23 -6.46 18.17
C ARG A 137 -6.84 -5.83 16.84
N LEU A 138 -6.97 -6.55 15.73
CA LEU A 138 -6.72 -6.01 14.39
C LEU A 138 -7.67 -4.84 14.07
N LYS A 139 -8.95 -4.98 14.42
CA LYS A 139 -9.97 -3.95 14.27
C LYS A 139 -9.74 -2.73 15.17
N ALA A 140 -9.11 -2.91 16.34
CA ALA A 140 -8.76 -1.85 17.28
C ALA A 140 -7.42 -1.15 16.93
N MET A 141 -6.56 -1.77 16.13
CA MET A 141 -5.19 -1.31 15.87
C MET A 141 -5.11 0.14 15.34
N PHE A 142 -6.14 0.65 14.66
CA PHE A 142 -6.14 2.05 14.22
C PHE A 142 -6.03 3.03 15.40
N PHE A 143 -6.62 2.71 16.56
CA PHE A 143 -6.55 3.53 17.77
C PHE A 143 -5.16 3.47 18.40
N GLU A 144 -4.53 2.29 18.48
CA GLU A 144 -3.14 2.16 18.93
C GLU A 144 -2.18 2.99 18.06
N LEU A 145 -2.44 3.02 16.74
CA LEU A 145 -1.67 3.84 15.80
C LEU A 145 -1.91 5.35 15.99
N LEU A 146 -3.11 5.76 16.42
CA LEU A 146 -3.41 7.16 16.76
C LEU A 146 -2.74 7.57 18.08
N GLY A 147 -2.83 6.75 19.13
CA GLY A 147 -2.15 7.01 20.40
C GLY A 147 -0.63 7.13 20.24
N LYS A 148 -0.04 6.26 19.40
CA LYS A 148 1.38 6.35 19.02
C LYS A 148 1.70 7.64 18.25
N ARG A 149 0.78 8.16 17.42
CA ARG A 149 0.97 9.45 16.73
C ARG A 149 0.88 10.62 17.69
N SER A 150 -0.11 10.65 18.59
CA SER A 150 -0.36 11.78 19.50
C SER A 150 0.72 11.92 20.58
N LEU A 151 1.21 10.81 21.16
CA LEU A 151 2.35 10.83 22.09
C LEU A 151 3.68 11.23 21.40
N GLN A 152 3.75 11.12 20.07
CA GLN A 152 4.94 11.47 19.28
C GLN A 152 4.95 12.92 18.79
N VAL A 153 3.81 13.64 18.84
CA VAL A 153 3.78 15.09 18.58
C VAL A 153 4.38 15.86 19.75
N SER A 154 4.15 15.41 20.99
CA SER A 154 4.69 16.04 22.21
C SER A 154 6.16 15.69 22.49
N SER A 155 6.74 14.72 21.78
CA SER A 155 8.10 14.22 22.05
C SER A 155 8.96 14.04 20.79
N GLY A 156 8.72 14.80 19.71
CA GLY A 156 9.67 15.00 18.58
C GLY A 156 10.28 13.77 17.88
N ARG A 157 9.85 12.54 18.20
CA ARG A 157 10.51 11.29 17.81
C ARG A 157 9.49 10.20 17.45
N GLY A 158 8.65 10.50 16.47
CA GLY A 158 7.81 9.48 15.83
C GLY A 158 8.53 8.73 14.70
N LYS A 159 8.80 7.43 14.90
CA LYS A 159 9.45 6.51 13.95
C LYS A 159 8.43 5.78 13.05
N GLU A 160 7.75 6.52 12.18
CA GLU A 160 7.42 6.01 10.83
C GLU A 160 7.80 7.07 9.79
N LYS A 161 9.12 7.39 9.76
CA LYS A 161 9.73 8.40 8.89
C LYS A 161 10.16 7.80 7.56
N TYR A 162 9.24 7.29 6.75
CA TYR A 162 9.58 7.00 5.36
C TYR A 162 8.71 7.78 4.38
N GLU A 163 9.36 8.21 3.31
CA GLU A 163 8.75 8.89 2.18
C GLU A 163 8.83 7.96 0.96
N LEU A 164 7.93 8.14 0.02
CA LEU A 164 8.06 7.54 -1.31
C LEU A 164 9.09 8.34 -2.10
N ILE A 165 9.96 7.65 -2.82
CA ILE A 165 11.05 8.25 -3.58
C ILE A 165 10.84 7.96 -5.05
N GLU A 166 10.97 9.00 -5.88
CA GLU A 166 11.28 8.81 -7.30
C GLU A 166 12.62 9.43 -7.68
N THR A 167 13.31 8.82 -8.63
CA THR A 167 14.60 9.32 -9.11
C THR A 167 14.67 9.17 -10.62
N MET A 168 14.63 10.31 -11.31
CA MET A 168 14.41 10.39 -12.76
C MET A 168 15.52 11.20 -13.45
N LYS A 169 15.88 10.81 -14.67
CA LYS A 169 16.82 11.56 -15.50
C LYS A 169 16.06 12.65 -16.23
N TRP A 170 16.64 13.84 -16.28
CA TRP A 170 16.24 14.88 -17.21
C TRP A 170 17.37 15.17 -18.19
N SER A 171 17.02 15.37 -19.46
CA SER A 171 17.91 15.87 -20.51
C SER A 171 17.13 16.75 -21.49
N LYS A 172 17.82 17.61 -22.26
CA LYS A 172 17.19 18.42 -23.31
C LYS A 172 16.40 17.57 -24.32
N LYS A 173 16.93 16.39 -24.68
CA LYS A 173 16.35 15.49 -25.69
C LYS A 173 15.07 14.80 -25.21
N THR A 174 15.03 14.39 -23.94
CA THR A 174 13.96 13.52 -23.43
C THR A 174 13.00 14.19 -22.47
N GLY A 175 13.30 15.41 -22.00
CA GLY A 175 12.70 15.94 -20.78
C GLY A 175 12.93 14.97 -19.62
N PHE A 176 11.93 14.84 -18.74
CA PHE A 176 11.92 13.83 -17.67
C PHE A 176 11.71 12.43 -18.26
N SER A 177 12.79 11.66 -18.34
CA SER A 177 12.78 10.32 -18.92
C SER A 177 11.86 9.38 -18.15
N LEU A 178 11.05 8.61 -18.87
CA LEU A 178 10.11 7.61 -18.34
C LEU A 178 9.14 8.17 -17.28
N LEU A 179 8.75 9.46 -17.39
CA LEU A 179 7.91 10.14 -16.39
C LEU A 179 6.61 9.38 -16.09
N ALA A 180 5.92 8.86 -17.12
CA ALA A 180 4.69 8.10 -16.93
C ALA A 180 4.89 6.89 -15.99
N TYR A 181 5.91 6.07 -16.25
CA TYR A 181 6.25 4.93 -15.38
C TYR A 181 6.62 5.34 -13.96
N HIS A 182 7.31 6.48 -13.79
CA HIS A 182 7.63 7.01 -12.47
C HIS A 182 6.36 7.42 -11.70
N LEU A 183 5.43 8.11 -12.36
CA LEU A 183 4.16 8.52 -11.76
C LEU A 183 3.26 7.32 -11.45
N ASP A 184 3.21 6.33 -12.33
CA ASP A 184 2.42 5.11 -12.11
C ASP A 184 2.92 4.31 -10.91
N ARG A 185 4.24 4.13 -10.79
CA ARG A 185 4.81 3.45 -9.62
C ARG A 185 4.61 4.23 -8.33
N LEU A 186 4.75 5.56 -8.39
CA LEU A 186 4.52 6.43 -7.23
C LEU A 186 3.06 6.37 -6.77
N ARG A 187 2.11 6.44 -7.72
CA ARG A 187 0.66 6.31 -7.47
C ARG A 187 0.33 4.96 -6.83
N ALA A 188 0.78 3.86 -7.42
CA ALA A 188 0.54 2.51 -6.89
C ALA A 188 1.12 2.34 -5.47
N SER A 189 2.30 2.91 -5.20
CA SER A 189 2.89 2.88 -3.85
C SER A 189 2.13 3.77 -2.86
N ALA A 190 1.61 4.92 -3.33
CA ALA A 190 0.81 5.81 -2.52
C ALA A 190 -0.54 5.17 -2.14
N GLU A 191 -1.22 4.53 -3.08
CA GLU A 191 -2.43 3.73 -2.84
C GLU A 191 -2.15 2.54 -1.91
N TYR A 192 -0.99 1.89 -2.07
CA TYR A 192 -0.61 0.77 -1.21
C TYR A 192 -0.46 1.19 0.26
N PHE A 193 0.29 2.27 0.53
CA PHE A 193 0.57 2.74 1.89
C PHE A 193 -0.37 3.83 2.43
N ASN A 194 -1.39 4.19 1.65
CA ASN A 194 -2.36 5.25 1.96
C ASN A 194 -1.69 6.63 2.16
N PHE A 195 -0.89 7.04 1.17
CA PHE A 195 -0.33 8.40 1.06
C PHE A 195 -1.27 9.27 0.22
N SER A 196 -1.38 10.55 0.58
CA SER A 196 -2.03 11.52 -0.31
C SER A 196 -1.21 11.70 -1.58
N PHE A 197 -1.85 11.59 -2.75
CA PHE A 197 -1.19 11.67 -4.05
C PHE A 197 -1.95 12.60 -4.98
N ASN A 198 -1.28 13.64 -5.47
CA ASN A 198 -1.82 14.57 -6.45
C ASN A 198 -0.88 14.68 -7.67
N GLU A 199 -1.21 13.97 -8.73
CA GLU A 199 -0.40 13.95 -9.95
C GLU A 199 -0.29 15.34 -10.61
N LYS A 200 -1.36 16.14 -10.58
CA LYS A 200 -1.37 17.49 -11.16
C LYS A 200 -0.37 18.39 -10.45
N GLU A 201 -0.32 18.33 -9.11
CA GLU A 201 0.66 19.08 -8.33
C GLU A 201 2.10 18.65 -8.63
N ILE A 202 2.36 17.34 -8.73
CA ILE A 202 3.70 16.81 -9.09
C ILE A 202 4.13 17.35 -10.46
N LYS A 203 3.26 17.24 -11.47
CA LYS A 203 3.55 17.74 -12.83
C LYS A 203 3.79 19.25 -12.83
N ALA A 204 3.00 20.03 -12.10
CA ALA A 204 3.20 21.47 -11.97
C ALA A 204 4.57 21.83 -11.38
N LYS A 205 5.00 21.12 -10.31
CA LYS A 205 6.33 21.34 -9.72
C LYS A 205 7.47 20.93 -10.66
N LEU A 206 7.33 19.81 -11.39
CA LEU A 206 8.30 19.40 -12.40
C LEU A 206 8.43 20.43 -13.54
N CYS A 207 7.32 21.01 -14.00
CA CYS A 207 7.33 22.09 -14.98
C CYS A 207 8.10 23.32 -14.48
N ARG A 208 7.91 23.71 -13.22
CA ARG A 208 8.67 24.82 -12.59
C ARG A 208 10.17 24.55 -12.55
N ILE A 209 10.57 23.33 -12.19
CA ILE A 209 11.99 22.94 -12.20
C ILE A 209 12.55 22.93 -13.62
N ASN A 210 11.82 22.38 -14.60
CA ASN A 210 12.26 22.32 -15.99
C ASN A 210 12.62 23.69 -16.58
N LYS A 211 11.96 24.77 -16.15
CA LYS A 211 12.29 26.15 -16.56
C LYS A 211 13.63 26.64 -16.00
N ARG A 212 14.08 26.11 -14.86
CA ARG A 212 15.33 26.51 -14.16
C ARG A 212 16.56 25.68 -14.57
N LEU A 213 16.37 24.54 -15.25
CA LEU A 213 17.47 23.66 -15.64
C LEU A 213 18.22 24.21 -16.86
N ASN A 214 19.55 24.27 -16.79
CA ASN A 214 20.39 24.58 -17.95
C ASN A 214 20.32 23.42 -18.96
N LYS A 215 19.92 23.73 -20.20
CA LYS A 215 19.66 22.75 -21.27
C LYS A 215 20.91 22.07 -21.83
N GLN A 216 22.11 22.51 -21.44
CA GLN A 216 23.38 21.89 -21.83
C GLN A 216 23.69 20.63 -21.02
N PHE A 217 23.14 20.48 -19.81
CA PHE A 217 23.49 19.38 -18.92
C PHE A 217 22.35 18.36 -18.77
N SER A 218 22.71 17.13 -18.38
CA SER A 218 21.75 16.15 -17.88
C SER A 218 21.67 16.20 -16.35
N TYR A 219 20.48 15.99 -15.80
CA TYR A 219 20.22 16.08 -14.36
C TYR A 219 19.58 14.81 -13.82
N ARG A 220 19.95 14.45 -12.59
CA ARG A 220 19.27 13.47 -11.75
C ARG A 220 18.35 14.25 -10.82
N LEU A 221 17.06 14.05 -10.96
CA LEU A 221 16.06 14.60 -10.04
C LEU A 221 15.65 13.55 -9.03
N ARG A 222 15.45 13.98 -7.79
CA ARG A 222 14.94 13.17 -6.69
C ARG A 222 13.67 13.82 -6.18
N LEU A 223 12.57 13.08 -6.26
CA LEU A 223 11.26 13.44 -5.71
C LEU A 223 11.06 12.65 -4.42
N LEU A 224 10.66 13.33 -3.36
CA LEU A 224 10.20 12.75 -2.10
C LEU A 224 8.73 13.13 -1.91
N LEU A 225 7.89 12.14 -1.62
CA LEU A 225 6.48 12.31 -1.30
C LEU A 225 6.23 11.79 0.11
N ASN A 226 5.80 12.68 1.01
CA ASN A 226 5.44 12.31 2.36
C ASN A 226 3.97 11.85 2.43
N ARG A 227 3.55 11.36 3.60
CA ARG A 227 2.23 10.74 3.80
C ARG A 227 1.06 11.71 3.62
N GLU A 228 1.27 12.99 3.94
CA GLU A 228 0.30 14.07 3.78
C GLU A 228 0.25 14.64 2.36
N GLY A 229 1.08 14.14 1.44
CA GLY A 229 1.12 14.58 0.04
C GLY A 229 2.08 15.75 -0.22
N ARG A 230 2.88 16.15 0.77
CA ARG A 230 3.94 17.16 0.57
C ARG A 230 5.03 16.58 -0.33
N ILE A 231 5.38 17.35 -1.35
CA ILE A 231 6.39 16.99 -2.36
C ILE A 231 7.65 17.82 -2.15
N ASN A 232 8.79 17.16 -1.96
CA ASN A 232 10.12 17.78 -1.99
C ASN A 232 10.88 17.31 -3.23
N LEU A 233 11.49 18.23 -3.97
CA LEU A 233 12.22 17.97 -5.21
C LEU A 233 13.61 18.57 -5.13
N GLY A 234 14.62 17.73 -5.32
CA GLY A 234 16.02 18.13 -5.50
C GLY A 234 16.54 17.66 -6.85
N TYR A 235 17.56 18.34 -7.37
CA TYR A 235 18.25 17.91 -8.59
C TYR A 235 19.76 18.15 -8.52
N GLN A 236 20.51 17.30 -9.21
CA GLN A 236 21.97 17.37 -9.32
C GLN A 236 22.40 17.05 -10.75
N ARG A 237 23.48 17.66 -11.24
CA ARG A 237 24.04 17.33 -12.56
C ARG A 237 24.54 15.88 -12.57
N ILE A 238 24.30 15.17 -13.66
CA ILE A 238 24.81 13.81 -13.86
C ILE A 238 26.23 13.93 -14.41
N LYS A 239 27.19 13.27 -13.76
CA LYS A 239 28.51 13.05 -14.33
C LYS A 239 28.43 11.95 -15.39
N GLU A 240 28.97 12.24 -16.56
CA GLU A 240 29.14 11.27 -17.63
C GLU A 240 30.14 10.18 -17.19
N ILE A 241 29.91 8.98 -17.69
CA ILE A 241 30.83 7.85 -17.47
C ILE A 241 31.73 7.84 -18.69
N GLN A 242 33.03 7.69 -18.47
CA GLN A 242 34.01 7.54 -19.55
C GLN A 242 33.62 6.37 -20.45
N GLU A 243 33.75 6.58 -21.76
CA GLU A 243 33.48 5.55 -22.74
C GLU A 243 34.41 4.34 -22.50
N GLY A 244 33.87 3.12 -22.67
CA GLY A 244 34.62 1.89 -22.41
C GLY A 244 34.77 1.48 -20.93
N PHE A 245 34.38 2.33 -19.96
CA PHE A 245 34.43 1.95 -18.54
C PHE A 245 33.40 0.84 -18.22
N ILE A 246 33.90 -0.31 -17.75
CA ILE A 246 33.07 -1.45 -17.31
C ILE A 246 33.11 -1.52 -15.77
N PRO A 247 32.06 -1.04 -15.08
CA PRO A 247 32.02 -1.10 -13.63
C PRO A 247 31.97 -2.52 -13.08
N GLU A 248 32.58 -2.70 -11.91
CA GLU A 248 32.60 -3.98 -11.22
C GLU A 248 31.54 -4.04 -10.11
N ILE A 249 30.98 -5.23 -9.90
CA ILE A 249 29.97 -5.51 -8.88
C ILE A 249 30.37 -6.76 -8.10
N SER A 250 29.84 -6.93 -6.89
CA SER A 250 29.97 -8.17 -6.13
C SER A 250 28.68 -8.53 -5.40
N PHE A 251 28.65 -9.68 -4.74
CA PHE A 251 27.54 -10.10 -3.90
C PHE A 251 27.63 -9.52 -2.49
N SER A 252 26.49 -9.04 -1.97
CA SER A 252 26.36 -8.71 -0.56
C SER A 252 26.31 -10.00 0.26
N ARG A 253 26.91 -9.96 1.45
CA ARG A 253 26.72 -11.00 2.48
C ARG A 253 25.35 -10.91 3.15
N GLN A 254 24.63 -9.80 2.97
CA GLN A 254 23.29 -9.60 3.53
C GLN A 254 22.23 -10.29 2.66
N ARG A 255 21.29 -10.97 3.31
CA ARG A 255 20.13 -11.57 2.66
C ARG A 255 18.91 -10.67 2.77
N MET A 256 18.16 -10.56 1.69
CA MET A 256 16.87 -9.89 1.68
C MET A 256 15.77 -10.90 2.04
N HIS A 257 14.68 -10.44 2.63
CA HIS A 257 13.54 -11.31 2.92
C HIS A 257 12.40 -11.01 1.95
N SER A 258 12.01 -11.98 1.13
CA SER A 258 10.95 -11.83 0.12
C SER A 258 9.61 -11.35 0.71
N LYS A 259 9.35 -11.59 2.00
CA LYS A 259 8.16 -11.09 2.72
C LYS A 259 8.23 -9.60 3.10
N ASN A 260 9.38 -8.95 2.96
CA ASN A 260 9.52 -7.53 3.29
C ASN A 260 8.85 -6.65 2.21
N VAL A 261 7.75 -6.00 2.60
CA VAL A 261 6.97 -5.14 1.72
C VAL A 261 7.78 -3.99 1.12
N PHE A 262 8.80 -3.48 1.81
CA PHE A 262 9.61 -2.35 1.36
C PHE A 262 10.54 -2.68 0.18
N LEU A 263 10.66 -3.95 -0.21
CA LEU A 263 11.38 -4.35 -1.42
C LEU A 263 10.59 -4.01 -2.68
N TYR A 264 9.26 -3.99 -2.59
CA TYR A 264 8.37 -3.78 -3.72
C TYR A 264 8.05 -2.31 -3.98
N HIS A 265 8.43 -1.42 -3.06
CA HIS A 265 8.14 0.01 -3.11
C HIS A 265 9.40 0.83 -2.91
N LYS A 266 9.54 1.90 -3.71
CA LYS A 266 10.72 2.77 -3.63
C LYS A 266 10.53 3.79 -2.52
N THR A 267 11.01 3.49 -1.31
CA THR A 267 10.86 4.36 -0.13
C THR A 267 12.21 4.83 0.41
N THR A 268 12.22 5.72 1.41
CA THR A 268 13.43 6.06 2.18
C THR A 268 13.77 5.01 3.25
N ASN A 269 12.96 3.97 3.44
CA ASN A 269 13.30 2.83 4.30
C ASN A 269 14.31 1.91 3.61
N ARG A 270 15.58 2.32 3.59
CA ARG A 270 16.65 1.69 2.79
C ARG A 270 17.96 1.49 3.55
N ALA A 271 17.95 1.48 4.88
CA ALA A 271 19.16 1.41 5.70
C ALA A 271 20.10 0.25 5.30
N ILE A 272 19.55 -0.94 5.01
CA ILE A 272 20.34 -2.10 4.56
C ILE A 272 21.00 -1.82 3.21
N TYR A 273 20.24 -1.32 2.23
CA TYR A 273 20.76 -0.98 0.91
C TYR A 273 21.84 0.10 0.99
N GLU A 274 21.63 1.16 1.77
CA GLU A 274 22.58 2.26 1.92
C GLU A 274 23.87 1.81 2.58
N LYS A 275 23.79 1.02 3.65
CA LYS A 275 24.97 0.46 4.33
C LYS A 275 25.81 -0.38 3.36
N GLN A 276 25.18 -1.31 2.64
CA GLN A 276 25.88 -2.20 1.72
C GLN A 276 26.40 -1.47 0.48
N TYR A 277 25.64 -0.51 -0.06
CA TYR A 277 26.08 0.32 -1.17
C TYR A 277 27.32 1.14 -0.80
N ASN A 278 27.31 1.81 0.35
CA ASN A 278 28.45 2.62 0.82
C ASN A 278 29.69 1.75 1.04
N MET A 279 29.53 0.55 1.59
CA MET A 279 30.62 -0.42 1.75
C MET A 279 31.17 -0.87 0.39
N ALA A 280 30.30 -1.18 -0.57
CA ALA A 280 30.71 -1.55 -1.93
C ALA A 280 31.49 -0.42 -2.62
N ARG A 281 31.01 0.82 -2.51
CA ARG A 281 31.69 2.02 -3.04
C ARG A 281 33.07 2.22 -2.45
N LYS A 282 33.26 2.01 -1.14
CA LYS A 282 34.57 2.08 -0.47
C LYS A 282 35.55 1.03 -1.01
N ASN A 283 35.04 -0.13 -1.45
CA ASN A 283 35.84 -1.21 -2.03
C ASN A 283 36.03 -1.11 -3.57
N GLY A 284 35.75 0.07 -4.14
CA GLY A 284 35.88 0.32 -5.58
C GLY A 284 34.80 -0.32 -6.45
N LEU A 285 33.76 -0.91 -5.85
CA LEU A 285 32.64 -1.50 -6.59
C LEU A 285 31.62 -0.42 -6.97
N TRP A 286 30.93 -0.65 -8.08
CA TRP A 286 29.89 0.23 -8.58
C TRP A 286 28.57 0.08 -7.82
N ASP A 287 28.16 -1.16 -7.61
CA ASP A 287 26.95 -1.57 -6.91
C ASP A 287 27.20 -2.95 -6.27
N VAL A 288 26.24 -3.41 -5.46
CA VAL A 288 26.29 -4.70 -4.79
C VAL A 288 24.99 -5.45 -4.99
N ILE A 289 25.08 -6.73 -5.38
CA ILE A 289 23.95 -7.60 -5.68
C ILE A 289 23.52 -8.36 -4.44
N PHE A 290 22.21 -8.39 -4.21
CA PHE A 290 21.61 -9.11 -3.09
C PHE A 290 21.02 -10.45 -3.53
N GLU A 291 20.93 -11.36 -2.56
CA GLU A 291 20.17 -12.61 -2.66
C GLU A 291 19.10 -12.62 -1.57
N ASN A 292 17.98 -13.29 -1.81
CA ASN A 292 16.94 -13.49 -0.82
C ASN A 292 17.25 -14.69 0.11
N GLU A 293 16.33 -14.99 1.03
CA GLU A 293 16.45 -16.11 1.98
C GLU A 293 16.55 -17.50 1.31
N LYS A 294 16.21 -17.61 0.02
CA LYS A 294 16.26 -18.86 -0.77
C LYS A 294 17.51 -18.97 -1.65
N GLY A 295 18.43 -18.01 -1.56
CA GLY A 295 19.61 -17.93 -2.43
C GLY A 295 19.25 -17.59 -3.88
N GLU A 296 18.15 -16.85 -4.09
CA GLU A 296 17.77 -16.31 -5.39
C GLU A 296 18.24 -14.85 -5.48
N VAL A 297 18.81 -14.47 -6.61
CA VAL A 297 19.22 -13.10 -6.88
C VAL A 297 18.01 -12.19 -6.89
N THR A 298 18.12 -11.04 -6.22
CA THR A 298 17.08 -10.02 -6.22
C THR A 298 17.46 -8.86 -7.15
N GLU A 299 18.18 -7.88 -6.64
CA GLU A 299 18.58 -6.67 -7.33
C GLU A 299 19.88 -6.10 -6.75
N GLY A 300 20.38 -5.02 -7.34
CA GLY A 300 21.45 -4.22 -6.78
C GLY A 300 20.94 -3.22 -5.73
N ALA A 301 21.84 -2.50 -5.06
CA ALA A 301 21.43 -1.51 -4.08
C ALA A 301 20.75 -0.28 -4.71
N ILE A 302 21.03 0.01 -5.98
CA ILE A 302 20.44 1.14 -6.72
C ILE A 302 19.95 0.74 -8.12
N SER A 303 19.91 -0.55 -8.44
CA SER A 303 19.69 -1.04 -9.81
C SER A 303 18.95 -2.37 -9.83
N ASN A 304 18.28 -2.69 -10.94
CA ASN A 304 17.85 -4.06 -11.23
C ASN A 304 18.88 -4.75 -12.13
N ILE A 305 18.94 -6.09 -12.06
CA ILE A 305 19.92 -6.89 -12.79
C ILE A 305 19.29 -7.66 -13.96
N PHE A 306 20.03 -7.74 -15.05
CA PHE A 306 19.77 -8.61 -16.20
C PHE A 306 21.03 -9.40 -16.52
N ILE A 307 20.87 -10.64 -16.99
CA ILE A 307 21.93 -11.42 -17.62
C ILE A 307 21.57 -11.71 -19.07
N ARG A 308 22.56 -11.78 -19.95
CA ARG A 308 22.39 -12.20 -21.35
C ARG A 308 22.93 -13.60 -21.55
N LYS A 309 22.14 -14.44 -22.24
CA LYS A 309 22.54 -15.77 -22.71
C LYS A 309 22.00 -15.95 -24.13
N GLY A 310 22.90 -16.03 -25.10
CA GLY A 310 22.59 -15.91 -26.52
C GLY A 310 21.90 -14.58 -26.83
N ARG A 311 20.75 -14.67 -27.51
CA ARG A 311 19.90 -13.52 -27.88
C ARG A 311 18.93 -13.10 -26.75
N MET A 312 18.83 -13.88 -25.68
CA MET A 312 17.86 -13.67 -24.62
C MET A 312 18.45 -12.93 -23.41
N TYR A 313 17.61 -12.10 -22.80
CA TYR A 313 17.87 -11.45 -21.52
C TYR A 313 17.01 -12.06 -20.43
N TYR A 314 17.60 -12.30 -19.27
CA TYR A 314 16.91 -12.83 -18.09
C TYR A 314 17.06 -11.89 -16.90
N THR A 315 15.97 -11.66 -16.17
CA THR A 315 15.96 -10.86 -14.93
C THR A 315 15.14 -11.59 -13.86
N PRO A 316 15.49 -11.48 -12.57
CA PRO A 316 14.70 -12.12 -11.52
C PRO A 316 13.25 -11.60 -11.51
N PRO A 317 12.24 -12.46 -11.32
CA PRO A 317 10.85 -12.03 -11.18
C PRO A 317 10.67 -11.24 -9.89
N VAL A 318 9.72 -10.28 -9.87
CA VAL A 318 9.51 -9.38 -8.71
C VAL A 318 9.33 -10.16 -7.40
N ARG A 319 8.65 -11.31 -7.43
CA ARG A 319 8.43 -12.22 -6.28
C ARG A 319 9.70 -12.69 -5.55
N CYS A 320 10.89 -12.55 -6.16
CA CYS A 320 12.15 -12.82 -5.48
C CYS A 320 12.48 -11.77 -4.40
N GLY A 321 11.74 -10.66 -4.31
CA GLY A 321 11.95 -9.60 -3.32
C GLY A 321 12.80 -8.48 -3.88
N LEU A 322 12.34 -7.84 -4.96
CA LEU A 322 13.03 -6.70 -5.59
C LEU A 322 12.04 -5.64 -6.06
N LEU A 323 12.55 -4.42 -6.24
CA LEU A 323 11.77 -3.31 -6.76
C LEU A 323 11.48 -3.53 -8.25
N SER A 324 10.22 -3.39 -8.66
CA SER A 324 9.86 -3.31 -10.08
C SER A 324 10.34 -1.96 -10.66
N GLY A 325 11.62 -1.89 -11.05
CA GLY A 325 12.25 -0.67 -11.53
C GLY A 325 11.59 -0.12 -12.79
N VAL A 326 11.45 1.20 -12.88
CA VAL A 326 10.87 1.87 -14.05
C VAL A 326 11.59 1.50 -15.35
N TYR A 327 12.94 1.48 -15.35
CA TYR A 327 13.68 1.05 -16.54
C TYR A 327 13.52 -0.44 -16.82
N ARG A 328 13.48 -1.29 -15.78
CA ARG A 328 13.20 -2.73 -15.91
C ARG A 328 11.85 -2.96 -16.60
N GLN A 329 10.79 -2.30 -16.13
CA GLN A 329 9.45 -2.39 -16.72
C GLN A 329 9.45 -1.92 -18.18
N TYR A 330 10.04 -0.75 -18.45
CA TYR A 330 10.19 -0.23 -19.81
C TYR A 330 10.91 -1.22 -20.74
N PHE A 331 12.04 -1.79 -20.28
CA PHE A 331 12.86 -2.69 -21.09
C PHE A 331 12.17 -4.02 -21.36
N ILE A 332 11.51 -4.62 -20.37
CA ILE A 332 10.69 -5.84 -20.53
C ILE A 332 9.57 -5.57 -21.54
N LYS A 333 8.82 -4.46 -21.37
CA LYS A 333 7.69 -4.14 -22.26
C LYS A 333 8.15 -3.89 -23.70
N LYS A 334 9.24 -3.15 -23.90
CA LYS A 334 9.77 -2.83 -25.23
C LYS A 334 10.39 -4.03 -25.94
N ASN A 335 10.88 -5.02 -25.19
CA ASN A 335 11.61 -6.16 -25.73
C ASN A 335 10.99 -7.50 -25.29
N SER A 336 9.66 -7.59 -25.25
CA SER A 336 8.92 -8.74 -24.68
C SER A 336 9.27 -10.09 -25.30
N ARG A 337 9.70 -10.12 -26.57
CA ARG A 337 10.16 -11.34 -27.26
C ARG A 337 11.56 -11.80 -26.83
N LEU A 338 12.40 -10.89 -26.32
CA LEU A 338 13.81 -11.13 -26.00
C LEU A 338 14.10 -11.16 -24.50
N VAL A 339 13.14 -10.74 -23.66
CA VAL A 339 13.32 -10.63 -22.22
C VAL A 339 12.38 -11.58 -21.50
N LYS A 340 12.91 -12.42 -20.62
CA LYS A 340 12.11 -13.32 -19.77
C LYS A 340 12.45 -13.13 -18.30
N GLU A 341 11.42 -13.11 -17.46
CA GLU A 341 11.64 -13.26 -16.03
C GLU A 341 12.05 -14.71 -15.72
N LYS A 342 13.13 -14.88 -14.96
CA LYS A 342 13.64 -16.20 -14.56
C LYS A 342 14.30 -16.06 -13.19
N VAL A 343 14.04 -16.99 -12.28
CA VAL A 343 14.78 -17.06 -11.00
C VAL A 343 16.26 -17.28 -11.31
N LEU A 344 17.11 -16.34 -10.91
CA LEU A 344 18.55 -16.40 -11.09
C LEU A 344 19.23 -16.74 -9.77
N ARG A 345 20.34 -17.46 -9.82
CA ARG A 345 21.24 -17.73 -8.70
C ARG A 345 22.65 -17.28 -9.04
N ARG A 346 23.56 -17.25 -8.05
CA ARG A 346 24.97 -16.85 -8.27
C ARG A 346 25.64 -17.56 -9.46
N LYS A 347 25.40 -18.86 -9.63
CA LYS A 347 25.92 -19.65 -10.76
C LYS A 347 25.45 -19.13 -12.14
N ASP A 348 24.25 -18.57 -12.22
CA ASP A 348 23.71 -18.04 -13.49
C ASP A 348 24.42 -16.75 -13.89
N LEU A 349 24.83 -15.92 -12.92
CA LEU A 349 25.61 -14.71 -13.18
C LEU A 349 27.05 -15.04 -13.58
N ILE A 350 27.67 -16.02 -12.91
CA ILE A 350 29.03 -16.46 -13.24
C ILE A 350 29.10 -17.03 -14.66
N LYS A 351 28.06 -17.77 -15.09
CA LYS A 351 27.98 -18.38 -16.43
C LYS A 351 27.38 -17.47 -17.49
N ALA A 352 27.04 -16.21 -17.16
CA ALA A 352 26.42 -15.30 -18.11
C ALA A 352 27.44 -14.75 -19.11
N GLU A 353 27.04 -14.60 -20.38
CA GLU A 353 27.88 -13.95 -21.40
C GLU A 353 28.07 -12.45 -21.10
N ALA A 354 27.05 -11.84 -20.51
CA ALA A 354 27.11 -10.46 -20.03
C ALA A 354 26.12 -10.24 -18.90
N ILE A 355 26.50 -9.38 -17.95
CA ILE A 355 25.65 -8.92 -16.86
C ILE A 355 25.39 -7.43 -17.07
N PHE A 356 24.16 -7.00 -16.81
CA PHE A 356 23.75 -5.62 -16.94
C PHE A 356 23.04 -5.14 -15.68
N LEU A 357 23.37 -3.94 -15.24
CA LEU A 357 22.61 -3.19 -14.25
C LEU A 357 21.74 -2.15 -14.92
N THR A 358 20.54 -1.96 -14.38
CA THR A 358 19.56 -1.04 -14.94
C THR A 358 18.98 -0.09 -13.90
N ASN A 359 18.85 1.19 -14.25
CA ASN A 359 18.00 2.13 -13.54
C ASN A 359 17.58 3.28 -14.48
N ALA A 360 16.62 4.10 -14.04
CA ALA A 360 16.09 5.20 -14.86
C ALA A 360 17.09 6.36 -15.07
N ILE A 361 18.23 6.38 -14.37
CA ILE A 361 19.25 7.42 -14.51
C ILE A 361 20.26 7.06 -15.60
N ARG A 362 20.72 5.81 -15.62
CA ARG A 362 21.81 5.37 -16.51
C ARG A 362 21.35 4.41 -17.60
N GLY A 363 20.08 4.02 -17.60
CA GLY A 363 19.57 3.03 -18.53
C GLY A 363 20.14 1.66 -18.22
N MET A 364 20.54 0.92 -19.27
CA MET A 364 21.20 -0.37 -19.17
C MET A 364 22.71 -0.21 -19.31
N MET A 365 23.47 -0.76 -18.36
CA MET A 365 24.92 -0.64 -18.31
C MET A 365 25.55 -2.02 -18.06
N ARG A 366 26.51 -2.41 -18.90
CA ARG A 366 27.26 -3.66 -18.72
C ARG A 366 28.15 -3.56 -17.50
N VAL A 367 28.25 -4.64 -16.74
CA VAL A 367 29.11 -4.76 -15.55
C VAL A 367 29.91 -6.05 -15.57
N ARG A 368 30.99 -6.08 -14.79
CA ARG A 368 31.78 -7.28 -14.52
C ARG A 368 31.53 -7.76 -13.10
N LEU A 369 31.31 -9.05 -12.92
CA LEU A 369 31.23 -9.66 -11.60
C LEU A 369 32.66 -9.87 -11.07
N ARG A 370 32.99 -9.22 -9.95
CA ARG A 370 34.19 -9.52 -9.18
C ARG A 370 33.93 -10.80 -8.38
N PRO A 371 34.82 -11.81 -8.44
CA PRO A 371 34.63 -13.13 -7.82
C PRO A 371 34.18 -13.11 -6.36
#